data_AF-A0A1H7I759-F1
#
_entry.id   AF-A0A1H7I759-F1
#
_cell.length_a   1.000
_cell.length_b   1.000
_cell.length_c   1.000
_cell.angle_alpha   90.00
_cell.angle_beta   90.00
_cell.angle_gamma   90.00
#
_symmetry.space_group_name_H-M   'P 1'
#
loop_
_entity.id
_entity.type
_entity.pdbx_description
1 polymer ?
#
loop_
_entity_poly.entity_id
_entity_poly.type
_entity_poly.pdbx_seq_one_letter_code
_entity_poly.pdbx_strand_id
1 'polypeptide(L)'
;MIEVEVWSEVNILDDVKEIVPEFKIASAVTHLDEDSPHMHVVGVPVATGYKRGLSKQVAKTKVFDQKRLETIQDQMHDFVEQQMKDHPEIFGDETLKPKEKGRNSDLSKAFKTFKEWWDKTKKPEIAEKAKTSILQKLRESQAIVDKRKEQQGPNLNRNNLRPER
;
A
#
# COMPACT_ATOMS: atom_id res chain seq x y z
N MET A 1 -36.26 6.19 -22.92
CA MET A 1 -35.44 5.14 -23.56
C MET A 1 -34.12 5.72 -24.10
N ILE A 2 -33.52 6.72 -23.45
CA ILE A 2 -32.35 7.45 -23.98
C ILE A 2 -31.06 7.12 -23.18
N GLU A 3 -31.14 6.37 -22.09
CA GLU A 3 -29.99 6.13 -21.19
C GLU A 3 -29.18 4.85 -21.44
N VAL A 4 -29.51 4.06 -22.46
CA VAL A 4 -28.78 2.79 -22.74
C VAL A 4 -27.83 2.92 -23.95
N GLU A 5 -28.06 3.86 -24.87
CA GLU A 5 -27.23 3.99 -26.08
C GLU A 5 -25.87 4.67 -25.83
N VAL A 6 -25.77 5.59 -24.86
CA VAL A 6 -24.54 6.36 -24.61
C VAL A 6 -23.39 5.48 -24.08
N TRP A 7 -23.70 4.40 -23.35
CA TRP A 7 -22.68 3.47 -22.84
C TRP A 7 -22.09 2.54 -23.91
N SER A 8 -22.61 2.56 -25.14
CA SER A 8 -22.12 1.71 -26.24
C SER A 8 -20.86 2.25 -26.92
N GLU A 9 -20.47 3.50 -26.66
CA GLU A 9 -19.35 4.16 -27.35
C GLU A 9 -18.01 4.01 -26.60
N VAL A 10 -18.02 3.81 -25.28
CA VAL A 10 -16.82 3.59 -24.46
C VAL A 10 -16.65 2.10 -24.15
N ASN A 11 -16.03 1.34 -25.05
CA ASN A 11 -15.91 -0.10 -24.91
C ASN A 11 -14.54 -0.56 -24.37
N ILE A 12 -14.35 -0.42 -23.05
CA ILE A 12 -13.15 -0.88 -22.31
C ILE A 12 -12.82 -2.36 -22.62
N LEU A 13 -13.81 -3.20 -22.90
CA LEU A 13 -13.57 -4.62 -23.21
C LEU A 13 -12.92 -4.82 -24.57
N ASP A 14 -13.18 -3.94 -25.54
CA ASP A 14 -12.54 -4.00 -26.84
C ASP A 14 -11.10 -3.50 -26.77
N ASP A 15 -10.84 -2.45 -25.99
CA ASP A 15 -9.47 -1.99 -25.71
C ASP A 15 -8.64 -3.11 -25.06
N VAL A 16 -9.20 -3.84 -24.08
CA VAL A 16 -8.51 -4.97 -23.45
C VAL A 16 -8.22 -6.09 -24.45
N LYS A 17 -9.14 -6.37 -25.39
CA LYS A 17 -8.92 -7.37 -26.45
C LYS A 17 -7.85 -6.94 -27.44
N GLU A 18 -7.75 -5.63 -27.72
CA GLU A 18 -6.73 -5.07 -28.60
C GLU A 18 -5.34 -5.10 -27.95
N ILE A 19 -5.24 -4.67 -26.71
CA ILE A 19 -3.98 -4.60 -25.95
C ILE A 19 -3.45 -6.02 -25.61
N VAL A 20 -4.34 -6.94 -25.24
CA VAL A 20 -3.98 -8.29 -24.81
C VAL A 20 -4.81 -9.35 -25.54
N PRO A 21 -4.58 -9.55 -26.85
CA PRO A 21 -5.35 -10.51 -27.64
C PRO A 21 -5.15 -11.96 -27.17
N GLU A 22 -4.07 -12.27 -26.48
CA GLU A 22 -3.81 -13.56 -25.84
C GLU A 22 -4.73 -13.84 -24.64
N PHE A 23 -5.31 -12.81 -24.04
CA PHE A 23 -6.25 -12.93 -22.94
C PHE A 23 -7.67 -13.09 -23.46
N LYS A 24 -8.19 -14.32 -23.42
CA LYS A 24 -9.54 -14.64 -23.91
C LYS A 24 -10.56 -14.38 -22.81
N ILE A 25 -11.27 -13.26 -22.93
CA ILE A 25 -12.33 -12.88 -21.99
C ILE A 25 -13.46 -13.92 -22.06
N ALA A 26 -13.82 -14.46 -20.90
CA ALA A 26 -14.89 -15.43 -20.72
C ALA A 26 -16.12 -14.81 -20.06
N SER A 27 -15.92 -13.82 -19.18
CA SER A 27 -17.00 -13.11 -18.50
C SER A 27 -16.56 -11.69 -18.16
N ALA A 28 -17.50 -10.75 -18.21
CA ALA A 28 -17.35 -9.39 -17.71
C ALA A 28 -18.60 -9.03 -16.91
N VAL A 29 -18.45 -8.62 -15.65
CA VAL A 29 -19.56 -8.26 -14.76
C VAL A 29 -19.28 -6.89 -14.19
N THR A 30 -20.23 -5.96 -14.34
CA THR A 30 -20.14 -4.60 -13.81
C THR A 30 -20.98 -4.51 -12.54
N HIS A 31 -20.38 -4.05 -11.44
CA HIS A 31 -21.08 -3.72 -10.21
C HIS A 31 -21.29 -2.21 -10.16
N LEU A 32 -22.55 -1.79 -10.03
CA LEU A 32 -22.97 -0.38 -9.95
C LEU A 32 -23.62 -0.05 -8.59
N ASP A 33 -23.81 -1.06 -7.75
CA ASP A 33 -24.49 -1.04 -6.45
C ASP A 33 -23.52 -1.01 -5.26
N GLU A 34 -22.22 -1.01 -5.52
CA GLU A 34 -21.16 -0.89 -4.51
C GLU A 34 -20.65 0.56 -4.36
N ASP A 35 -19.76 0.79 -3.39
CA ASP A 35 -19.21 2.13 -3.06
C ASP A 35 -18.58 2.84 -4.27
N SER A 36 -18.05 2.09 -5.23
CA SER A 36 -17.52 2.60 -6.49
C SER A 36 -17.94 1.68 -7.63
N PRO A 37 -18.47 2.23 -8.74
CA PRO A 37 -18.69 1.47 -9.96
C PRO A 37 -17.39 0.80 -10.43
N HIS A 38 -17.43 -0.51 -10.68
CA HIS A 38 -16.27 -1.25 -11.19
C HIS A 38 -16.68 -2.49 -11.99
N MET A 39 -15.73 -3.01 -12.77
CA MET A 39 -15.93 -4.16 -13.63
C MET A 39 -14.96 -5.29 -13.30
N HIS A 40 -15.49 -6.50 -13.13
CA HIS A 40 -14.73 -7.73 -13.03
C HIS A 40 -14.64 -8.41 -14.40
N VAL A 41 -13.42 -8.49 -14.95
CA VAL A 41 -13.15 -9.21 -16.19
C VAL A 41 -12.44 -10.53 -15.87
N VAL A 42 -13.06 -11.63 -16.28
CA VAL A 42 -12.52 -12.99 -16.14
C VAL A 42 -12.15 -13.50 -17.52
N GLY A 43 -10.93 -14.01 -17.66
CA GLY A 43 -10.45 -14.54 -18.92
C GLY A 43 -9.34 -15.57 -18.77
N VAL A 44 -9.03 -16.22 -19.88
CA VAL A 44 -8.04 -17.29 -19.97
C VAL A 44 -6.81 -16.76 -20.74
N PRO A 45 -5.63 -16.66 -20.11
CA PRO A 45 -4.40 -16.27 -20.80
C PRO A 45 -3.87 -17.43 -21.64
N VAL A 46 -3.88 -17.29 -22.95
CA VAL A 46 -3.47 -18.35 -23.89
C VAL A 46 -2.22 -17.95 -24.64
N ALA A 47 -1.12 -18.68 -24.43
CA ALA A 47 0.13 -18.44 -25.13
C ALA A 47 0.46 -19.54 -26.13
N THR A 48 1.21 -19.19 -27.17
CA THR A 48 1.68 -20.09 -28.22
C THR A 48 3.22 -20.20 -28.23
N GLY A 49 3.76 -21.06 -29.09
CA GLY A 49 5.20 -21.16 -29.33
C GLY A 49 5.98 -21.99 -28.31
N TYR A 50 5.33 -22.99 -27.71
CA TYR A 50 6.02 -23.95 -26.83
C TYR A 50 6.73 -25.03 -27.64
N LYS A 51 7.99 -25.33 -27.26
CA LYS A 51 8.84 -26.33 -27.94
C LYS A 51 8.54 -27.77 -27.53
N ARG A 52 7.83 -27.98 -26.41
CA ARG A 52 7.50 -29.28 -25.84
C ARG A 52 6.05 -29.27 -25.39
N GLY A 53 5.35 -30.40 -25.56
CA GLY A 53 3.93 -30.52 -25.24
C GLY A 53 3.04 -29.79 -26.25
N LEU A 54 1.91 -29.26 -25.76
CA LEU A 54 0.97 -28.52 -26.60
C LEU A 54 1.59 -27.20 -27.10
N SER A 55 1.49 -26.95 -28.41
CA SER A 55 2.00 -25.72 -29.04
C SER A 55 1.26 -24.45 -28.59
N LYS A 56 0.01 -24.60 -28.14
CA LYS A 56 -0.87 -23.58 -27.57
C LYS A 56 -1.39 -24.07 -26.22
N GLN A 57 -1.17 -23.30 -25.16
CA GLN A 57 -1.61 -23.68 -23.81
C GLN A 57 -1.90 -22.45 -22.94
N VAL A 58 -2.59 -22.68 -21.82
CA VAL A 58 -2.88 -21.64 -20.83
C VAL A 58 -1.59 -21.29 -20.09
N ALA A 59 -1.23 -20.01 -20.09
CA ALA A 59 0.03 -19.56 -19.50
C ALA A 59 -0.02 -18.12 -19.01
N LYS A 60 -0.40 -17.95 -17.74
CA LYS A 60 -0.47 -16.64 -17.08
C LYS A 60 0.85 -15.87 -17.18
N THR A 61 1.95 -16.44 -16.73
CA THR A 61 3.25 -15.74 -16.63
C THR A 61 3.86 -15.36 -17.98
N LYS A 62 3.44 -16.03 -19.07
CA LYS A 62 3.93 -15.71 -20.43
C LYS A 62 3.10 -14.61 -21.08
N VAL A 63 1.82 -14.51 -20.74
CA VAL A 63 0.93 -13.43 -21.22
C VAL A 63 1.06 -12.18 -20.36
N PHE A 64 1.20 -12.34 -19.04
CA PHE A 64 1.30 -11.27 -18.05
C PHE A 64 2.63 -11.37 -17.31
N ASP A 65 3.67 -10.79 -17.91
CA ASP A 65 4.92 -10.48 -17.22
C ASP A 65 4.93 -9.02 -16.74
N GLN A 66 5.91 -8.66 -15.92
CA GLN A 66 5.98 -7.33 -15.32
C GLN A 66 6.02 -6.21 -16.37
N LYS A 67 6.87 -6.33 -17.39
CA LYS A 67 7.03 -5.31 -18.43
C LYS A 67 5.73 -5.16 -19.24
N ARG A 68 5.07 -6.28 -19.52
CA ARG A 68 3.80 -6.28 -20.23
C ARG A 68 2.69 -5.67 -19.39
N LEU A 69 2.63 -5.93 -18.08
CA LEU A 69 1.67 -5.28 -17.18
C LEU A 69 1.85 -3.77 -17.12
N GLU A 70 3.10 -3.29 -17.06
CA GLU A 70 3.40 -1.85 -17.15
C GLU A 70 2.90 -1.26 -18.49
N THR A 71 3.16 -1.96 -19.60
CA THR A 71 2.70 -1.52 -20.94
C THR A 71 1.18 -1.49 -21.04
N ILE A 72 0.49 -2.51 -20.51
CA ILE A 72 -0.98 -2.59 -20.49
C ILE A 72 -1.55 -1.41 -19.69
N GLN A 73 -0.99 -1.14 -18.51
CA GLN A 73 -1.43 -0.02 -17.68
C GLN A 73 -1.25 1.31 -18.41
N ASP A 74 -0.13 1.49 -19.11
CA ASP A 74 0.13 2.70 -19.87
C ASP A 74 -0.87 2.90 -21.00
N GLN A 75 -1.05 1.88 -21.84
CA GLN A 75 -1.96 1.93 -22.98
C GLN A 75 -3.41 2.14 -22.54
N MET A 76 -3.87 1.43 -21.52
CA MET A 76 -5.23 1.61 -21.00
C MET A 76 -5.45 3.02 -20.44
N HIS A 77 -4.46 3.60 -19.77
CA HIS A 77 -4.56 4.97 -19.25
C HIS A 77 -4.67 5.98 -20.41
N ASP A 78 -3.88 5.82 -21.46
CA ASP A 78 -3.91 6.69 -22.64
C ASP A 78 -5.26 6.57 -23.39
N PHE A 79 -5.80 5.35 -23.53
CA PHE A 79 -7.13 5.11 -24.13
C PHE A 79 -8.23 5.80 -23.32
N VAL A 80 -8.24 5.63 -21.98
CA VAL A 80 -9.25 6.27 -21.13
C VAL A 80 -9.10 7.79 -21.17
N GLU A 81 -7.88 8.33 -21.18
CA GLU A 81 -7.67 9.77 -21.31
C GLU A 81 -8.19 10.32 -22.63
N GLN A 82 -8.01 9.58 -23.73
CA GLN A 82 -8.57 9.94 -25.04
C GLN A 82 -10.11 9.88 -25.01
N GLN A 83 -10.69 8.82 -24.45
CA GLN A 83 -12.15 8.68 -24.31
C GLN A 83 -12.75 9.81 -23.47
N MET A 84 -12.09 10.24 -22.40
CA MET A 84 -12.54 11.37 -21.58
C MET A 84 -12.55 12.69 -22.37
N LYS A 85 -11.57 12.88 -23.26
CA LYS A 85 -11.49 14.07 -24.13
C LYS A 85 -12.53 14.05 -25.25
N ASP A 86 -12.82 12.86 -25.80
CA ASP A 86 -13.77 12.69 -26.90
C ASP A 86 -15.23 12.81 -26.44
N HIS A 87 -15.48 12.58 -25.14
CA HIS A 87 -16.82 12.61 -24.52
C HIS A 87 -16.95 13.67 -23.40
N PRO A 88 -16.74 14.97 -23.69
CA PRO A 88 -16.85 16.03 -22.68
C PRO A 88 -18.25 16.15 -22.07
N GLU A 89 -19.29 15.66 -22.75
CA GLU A 89 -20.66 15.57 -22.24
C GLU A 89 -20.84 14.60 -21.07
N ILE A 90 -19.95 13.59 -20.96
CA ILE A 90 -19.97 12.59 -19.89
C ILE A 90 -18.98 12.99 -18.78
N PHE A 91 -17.77 13.41 -19.17
CA PHE A 91 -16.64 13.57 -18.24
C PHE A 91 -16.33 15.04 -17.86
N GLY A 92 -16.90 16.02 -18.56
CA GLY A 92 -16.66 17.44 -18.30
C GLY A 92 -15.18 17.82 -18.32
N ASP A 93 -14.71 18.49 -17.26
CA ASP A 93 -13.31 18.90 -17.08
C ASP A 93 -12.50 17.89 -16.23
N GLU A 94 -13.03 16.69 -15.97
CA GLU A 94 -12.31 15.70 -15.18
C GLU A 94 -11.05 15.20 -15.89
N THR A 95 -10.02 14.88 -15.11
CA THR A 95 -8.76 14.34 -15.60
C THR A 95 -8.33 13.16 -14.75
N LEU A 96 -7.68 12.18 -15.38
CA LEU A 96 -7.12 11.05 -14.66
C LEU A 96 -6.02 11.51 -13.72
N LYS A 97 -5.91 10.83 -12.58
CA LYS A 97 -4.78 11.03 -11.68
C LYS A 97 -3.47 10.68 -12.40
N PRO A 98 -2.39 11.42 -12.11
CA PRO A 98 -1.08 11.11 -12.67
C PRO A 98 -0.62 9.73 -12.20
N LYS A 99 0.11 9.02 -13.06
CA LYS A 99 0.69 7.72 -12.75
C LYS A 99 1.72 7.88 -11.62
N GLU A 100 1.50 7.19 -10.51
CA GLU A 100 2.44 7.15 -9.38
C GLU A 100 3.25 5.86 -9.38
N LYS A 101 4.47 5.91 -8.84
CA LYS A 101 5.27 4.71 -8.65
C LYS A 101 4.55 3.77 -7.68
N GLY A 102 4.28 2.54 -8.12
CA GLY A 102 3.63 1.52 -7.31
C GLY A 102 4.34 1.31 -5.97
N ARG A 103 3.57 1.01 -4.92
CA ARG A 103 4.10 0.76 -3.56
C ARG A 103 4.80 -0.59 -3.42
N ASN A 104 4.80 -1.40 -4.47
CA ASN A 104 5.40 -2.72 -4.43
C ASN A 104 6.93 -2.57 -4.36
N SER A 105 7.52 -3.12 -3.31
CA SER A 105 8.98 -3.21 -3.16
C SER A 105 9.36 -4.67 -3.27
N ASP A 106 10.25 -5.01 -4.20
CA ASP A 106 10.78 -6.37 -4.31
C ASP A 106 11.62 -6.68 -3.07
N LEU A 107 10.95 -7.25 -2.06
CA LEU A 107 11.62 -7.75 -0.87
C LEU A 107 12.35 -9.02 -1.25
N SER A 108 13.65 -8.89 -1.50
CA SER A 108 14.51 -10.04 -1.75
C SER A 108 14.37 -11.08 -0.64
N LYS A 109 14.49 -12.36 -0.98
CA LYS A 109 14.41 -13.44 0.01
C LYS A 109 15.44 -13.22 1.13
N ALA A 110 16.63 -12.74 0.79
CA ALA A 110 17.68 -12.37 1.73
C ALA A 110 17.23 -11.24 2.69
N PHE A 111 16.55 -10.21 2.19
CA PHE A 111 16.05 -9.13 3.03
C PHE A 111 14.94 -9.61 3.96
N LYS A 112 14.04 -10.51 3.51
CA LYS A 112 13.04 -11.14 4.39
C LYS A 112 13.71 -11.93 5.51
N THR A 113 14.68 -12.79 5.18
CA THR A 113 15.44 -13.57 6.18
C THR A 113 16.20 -12.66 7.16
N PHE A 114 16.84 -11.60 6.64
CA PHE A 114 17.53 -10.63 7.47
C PHE A 114 16.57 -9.90 8.42
N LYS A 115 15.40 -9.45 7.92
CA LYS A 115 14.40 -8.75 8.72
C LYS A 115 13.87 -9.62 9.84
N GLU A 116 13.58 -10.90 9.56
CA GLU A 116 13.15 -11.87 10.59
C GLU A 116 14.24 -12.08 11.65
N TRP A 117 15.50 -12.22 11.26
CA TRP A 117 16.62 -12.32 12.19
C TRP A 117 16.79 -11.05 13.03
N TRP A 118 16.68 -9.88 12.40
CA TRP A 118 16.80 -8.57 13.04
C TRP A 118 15.71 -8.35 14.10
N ASP A 119 14.45 -8.62 13.75
CA ASP A 119 13.31 -8.47 14.65
C ASP A 119 13.40 -9.45 15.83
N LYS A 120 13.90 -10.68 15.63
CA LYS A 120 14.07 -11.67 16.71
C LYS A 120 15.26 -11.40 17.62
N THR A 121 16.37 -10.89 17.06
CA THR A 121 17.66 -10.91 17.75
C THR A 121 18.12 -9.52 18.13
N LYS A 122 18.23 -8.61 17.16
CA LYS A 122 18.90 -7.32 17.35
C LYS A 122 17.98 -6.26 17.95
N LYS A 123 16.72 -6.23 17.53
CA LYS A 123 15.72 -5.30 18.04
C LYS A 123 15.49 -5.40 19.56
N PRO A 124 15.29 -6.59 20.16
CA PRO A 124 15.16 -6.70 21.61
C PRO A 124 16.48 -6.39 22.34
N GLU A 125 17.64 -6.79 21.80
CA GLU A 125 18.95 -6.50 22.40
C GLU A 125 19.18 -4.98 22.54
N ILE A 126 18.86 -4.21 21.50
CA ILE A 126 18.99 -2.75 21.50
C ILE A 126 17.99 -2.13 22.48
N ALA A 127 16.74 -2.63 22.51
CA ALA A 127 15.73 -2.14 23.44
C ALA A 127 16.13 -2.36 24.91
N GLU A 128 16.68 -3.52 25.26
CA GLU A 128 17.15 -3.82 26.61
C GLU A 128 18.39 -2.98 26.99
N LYS A 129 19.33 -2.78 26.07
CA LYS A 129 20.47 -1.88 26.27
C LYS A 129 20.03 -0.42 26.50
N ALA A 130 19.03 0.05 25.76
CA ALA A 130 18.46 1.37 25.95
C ALA A 130 17.77 1.49 27.33
N LYS A 131 16.95 0.50 27.72
CA LYS A 131 16.29 0.47 29.04
C LYS A 131 17.30 0.48 30.19
N THR A 132 18.34 -0.35 30.12
CA THR A 132 19.37 -0.42 31.16
C THR A 132 20.17 0.87 31.28
N SER A 133 20.53 1.50 30.15
CA SER A 133 21.18 2.82 30.15
C SER A 133 20.30 3.91 30.78
N ILE A 134 19.00 3.92 30.46
CA ILE A 134 18.04 4.87 31.04
C ILE A 134 17.88 4.64 32.55
N LEU A 135 17.73 3.38 32.99
CA LEU A 135 17.63 3.02 34.41
C LEU A 135 18.87 3.44 35.20
N GLN A 136 20.05 3.30 34.62
CA GLN A 136 21.29 3.71 35.27
C GLN A 136 21.33 5.23 35.50
N LYS A 137 21.01 6.03 34.48
CA LYS A 137 20.93 7.49 34.61
C LYS A 137 19.88 7.95 35.63
N LEU A 138 18.75 7.25 35.71
CA LEU A 138 17.72 7.47 36.73
C LEU A 138 18.24 7.19 38.14
N ARG A 139 18.96 6.07 38.34
CA ARG A 139 19.57 5.75 39.66
C ARG A 139 20.61 6.78 40.07
N GLU A 140 21.47 7.19 39.14
CA GLU A 140 22.48 8.23 39.38
C GLU A 140 21.82 9.56 39.77
N SER A 141 20.74 9.94 39.07
CA SER A 141 19.96 11.15 39.38
C SER A 141 19.26 11.06 40.73
N GLN A 142 18.69 9.90 41.07
CA GLN A 142 18.01 9.68 42.35
C GLN A 142 19.01 9.76 43.52
N ALA A 143 20.19 9.15 43.39
CA ALA A 143 21.24 9.24 44.39
C ALA A 143 21.72 10.68 44.63
N ILE A 144 21.71 11.52 43.60
CA ILE A 144 22.01 12.96 43.74
C ILE A 144 20.90 13.68 44.51
N VAL A 145 19.62 13.35 44.25
CA VAL A 145 18.48 13.95 44.96
C VAL A 145 18.48 13.54 46.44
N ASP A 146 18.74 12.28 46.74
CA ASP A 146 18.75 11.77 48.12
C ASP A 146 19.89 12.40 48.92
N LYS A 147 21.08 12.54 48.33
CA LYS A 147 22.21 13.29 48.94
C LYS A 147 21.87 14.76 49.18
N ARG A 148 21.10 15.41 48.30
CA ARG A 148 20.64 16.79 48.52
C ARG A 148 19.62 16.90 49.65
N LYS A 149 18.73 15.90 49.80
CA LYS A 149 17.76 15.83 50.91
C LYS A 149 18.43 15.58 52.26
N GLU A 150 19.51 14.80 52.31
CA GLU A 150 20.28 14.61 53.54
C GLU A 150 21.07 15.86 53.96
N GLN A 151 21.54 16.66 52.99
CA GLN A 151 22.21 17.94 53.25
C GLN A 151 21.23 19.06 53.65
N GLN A 152 19.95 18.96 53.29
CA GLN A 152 18.88 19.82 53.78
C GLN A 152 18.18 19.12 54.96
N GLY A 153 18.70 19.31 56.18
CA GLY A 153 18.11 18.72 57.41
C GLY A 153 16.60 19.00 57.59
N PRO A 154 15.90 18.25 58.46
CA PRO A 154 14.44 18.26 58.54
C PRO A 154 13.90 19.67 58.78
N ASN A 155 12.95 20.08 57.93
CA ASN A 155 12.26 21.35 58.05
C ASN A 155 11.46 21.37 59.35
N LEU A 156 11.95 22.12 60.36
CA LEU A 156 11.23 22.40 61.60
C LEU A 156 9.94 23.16 61.25
N ASN A 157 8.85 22.42 61.10
CA ASN A 157 7.53 22.99 60.88
C ASN A 157 7.16 23.90 62.07
N ARG A 158 7.14 25.22 61.85
CA ARG A 158 6.66 26.21 62.81
C ARG A 158 5.13 26.07 62.95
N ASN A 159 4.68 25.14 63.78
CA ASN A 159 3.40 25.30 64.44
C ASN A 159 3.64 26.07 65.73
N ASN A 160 3.21 27.34 65.77
CA ASN A 160 2.55 27.99 66.91
C ASN A 160 2.41 29.50 66.66
N LEU A 161 1.20 29.94 66.31
CA LEU A 161 0.61 31.19 66.80
C LEU A 161 -0.92 30.96 66.79
N ARG A 162 -1.48 30.90 68.00
CA ARG A 162 -2.91 30.74 68.32
C ARG A 162 -3.78 31.80 67.61
N PRO A 163 -5.07 31.52 67.38
CA PRO A 163 -6.05 32.55 67.13
C PRO A 163 -6.47 33.17 68.47
N GLU A 164 -6.31 34.48 68.62
CA GLU A 164 -7.05 35.25 69.62
C GLU A 164 -7.97 36.26 68.92
N ARG A 165 -9.08 36.51 69.61
CA ARG A 165 -10.41 36.89 69.13
C ARG A 165 -10.51 38.29 68.57
#